data_AF-A0A921B7N6-F1
#
_entry.id   AF-A0A921B7N6-F1
#
_cell.length_a   1.000
_cell.length_b   1.000
_cell.length_c   1.000
_cell.angle_alpha   90.00
_cell.angle_beta   90.00
_cell.angle_gamma   90.00
#
_symmetry.space_group_name_H-M   'P 1'
#
loop_
_entity.id
_entity.type
_entity.pdbx_description
1 polymer ?
#
loop_
_entity_poly.entity_id
_entity_poly.type
_entity_poly.pdbx_seq_one_letter_code
_entity_poly.pdbx_strand_id
1 'polypeptide(L)'
;METSTIFIVGHYNEIARGALLLVSDVPVTPDGVKTEESDKGVTEEWSDLHLEIGINAMTEIGKKRRANQTLQVLKRLNTSLHLLLA
;
A
#
# COMPACT_ATOMS: atom_id res chain seq x y z
N MET A 1 -5.56 -4.70 15.39
CA MET A 1 -6.32 -3.44 15.58
C MET A 1 -5.46 -2.18 15.32
N GLU A 2 -4.60 -2.19 14.30
CA GLU A 2 -3.52 -1.20 14.15
C GLU A 2 -3.82 -0.17 13.06
N THR A 3 -4.71 -0.51 12.11
CA THR A 3 -4.94 0.25 10.86
C THR A 3 -5.25 1.72 11.12
N SER A 4 -6.16 2.03 12.04
CA SER A 4 -6.55 3.41 12.33
C SER A 4 -5.38 4.24 12.85
N THR A 5 -4.56 3.67 13.74
CA THR A 5 -3.39 4.34 14.30
C THR A 5 -2.34 4.62 13.23
N ILE A 6 -2.04 3.63 12.38
CA ILE A 6 -1.09 3.81 11.26
C ILE A 6 -1.57 4.90 10.31
N PHE A 7 -2.87 4.97 10.02
CA PHE A 7 -3.42 5.99 9.12
C PHE A 7 -3.36 7.39 9.73
N ILE A 8 -3.74 7.56 11.00
CA ILE A 8 -3.73 8.87 11.67
C ILE A 8 -2.30 9.40 11.83
N VAL A 9 -1.38 8.56 12.35
CA VAL A 9 0.02 8.96 12.54
C VAL A 9 0.70 9.21 11.20
N GLY A 10 0.45 8.35 10.21
CA GLY A 10 0.93 8.55 8.84
C GLY A 10 0.40 9.86 8.25
N HIS A 11 -0.89 10.18 8.44
CA HIS A 11 -1.51 11.44 8.04
C HIS A 11 -0.80 12.64 8.62
N TYR A 12 -0.65 12.67 9.95
CA TYR A 12 0.02 13.74 10.67
C TYR A 12 1.46 13.98 10.19
N ASN A 13 2.21 12.92 9.89
CA ASN A 13 3.62 13.02 9.44
C ASN A 13 3.78 13.17 7.92
N GLU A 14 2.68 13.34 7.16
CA GLU A 14 2.71 13.44 5.69
C GLU A 14 3.35 12.23 4.97
N ILE A 15 3.44 11.08 5.65
CA ILE A 15 3.98 9.84 5.09
C ILE A 15 2.87 9.16 4.28
N ALA A 16 3.07 8.96 2.98
CA ALA A 16 2.13 8.20 2.15
C ALA A 16 1.87 6.80 2.74
N ARG A 17 0.59 6.43 2.88
CA ARG A 17 0.14 5.27 3.66
C ARG A 17 -1.03 4.56 2.99
N GLY A 18 -1.16 3.25 3.24
CA GLY A 18 -2.24 2.39 2.75
C GLY A 18 -2.29 1.10 3.57
N ALA A 19 -3.36 0.31 3.44
CA ALA A 19 -3.49 -0.98 4.10
C ALA A 19 -4.14 -2.02 3.18
N LEU A 20 -3.62 -3.24 3.27
CA LEU A 20 -4.20 -4.47 2.76
C LEU A 20 -4.42 -5.38 3.97
N LEU A 21 -5.65 -5.78 4.24
CA LEU A 21 -6.02 -6.54 5.43
C LEU A 21 -6.46 -7.96 5.04
N LEU A 22 -5.97 -8.95 5.77
CA LEU A 22 -6.42 -10.34 5.65
C LEU A 22 -7.63 -10.53 6.54
N VAL A 23 -8.74 -10.97 5.97
CA VAL A 23 -9.94 -11.31 6.75
C VAL A 23 -9.69 -12.68 7.38
N SER A 24 -9.56 -12.72 8.71
CA SER A 24 -9.37 -13.97 9.45
C SER A 24 -10.68 -14.57 9.95
N ASP A 25 -11.71 -13.75 10.23
CA ASP A 25 -12.97 -14.23 10.81
C ASP A 25 -14.16 -13.38 10.36
N VAL A 26 -15.38 -13.94 10.49
CA VAL A 26 -16.66 -13.26 10.18
C VAL A 26 -17.58 -13.28 11.41
N PRO A 27 -17.45 -12.29 12.31
CA PRO A 27 -18.06 -12.32 13.65
C PRO A 27 -19.59 -12.15 13.67
N VAL A 28 -20.22 -11.95 12.51
CA VAL A 28 -21.67 -11.63 12.41
C VAL A 28 -22.55 -12.88 12.32
N THR A 29 -21.97 -14.07 12.47
CA THR A 29 -22.70 -15.35 12.55
C THR A 29 -22.46 -16.01 13.91
N PRO A 30 -23.46 -16.70 14.52
CA PRO A 30 -23.33 -17.30 15.85
C PRO A 30 -22.17 -18.31 15.95
N ASP A 31 -21.85 -18.99 14.85
CA ASP A 31 -20.73 -19.95 14.72
C ASP A 31 -19.43 -19.30 14.19
N GLY A 32 -19.44 -17.99 13.89
CA GLY A 32 -18.37 -17.26 13.19
C GLY A 32 -17.41 -16.49 14.09
N VAL A 33 -17.41 -16.78 15.39
CA VAL A 33 -16.41 -16.27 16.32
C VAL A 33 -15.14 -17.09 16.18
N LYS A 34 -14.04 -16.40 15.88
CA LYS A 34 -12.68 -16.91 15.74
C LYS A 34 -12.34 -18.05 16.68
N THR A 35 -11.92 -19.19 16.13
CA THR A 35 -11.23 -20.24 16.88
C THR A 35 -9.72 -20.12 16.67
N GLU A 36 -8.90 -20.48 17.65
CA GLU A 36 -7.43 -20.47 17.45
C GLU A 36 -6.98 -21.40 16.32
N GLU A 37 -7.76 -22.44 16.01
CA GLU A 37 -7.50 -23.38 14.92
C GLU A 37 -7.81 -22.77 13.55
N SER A 38 -8.96 -22.10 13.40
CA SER A 38 -9.31 -21.41 12.15
C SER A 38 -8.35 -20.25 11.83
N ASP A 39 -7.88 -19.53 12.85
CA ASP A 39 -6.88 -18.46 12.66
C ASP A 39 -5.56 -18.98 12.10
N LYS A 40 -5.09 -20.11 12.64
CA LYS A 40 -3.85 -20.76 12.17
C LYS A 40 -3.99 -21.24 10.75
N GLY A 41 -5.11 -21.88 10.40
CA GLY A 41 -5.37 -22.34 9.03
C GLY A 41 -5.35 -21.19 8.02
N VAL A 42 -6.07 -20.10 8.29
CA VAL A 42 -6.07 -18.92 7.41
C VAL A 42 -4.68 -18.27 7.35
N THR A 43 -3.98 -18.20 8.46
CA THR A 43 -2.62 -17.63 8.50
C THR A 43 -1.66 -18.48 7.66
N GLU A 44 -1.63 -19.79 7.84
CA GLU A 44 -0.74 -20.68 7.07
C GLU A 44 -1.04 -20.64 5.57
N GLU A 45 -2.31 -20.58 5.19
CA GLU A 45 -2.70 -20.63 3.78
C GLU A 45 -2.47 -19.30 3.05
N TRP A 46 -2.70 -18.17 3.70
CA TRP A 46 -2.79 -16.86 3.01
C TRP A 46 -1.65 -15.89 3.33
N SER A 47 -0.80 -16.16 4.33
CA SER A 47 0.26 -15.20 4.72
C SER A 47 1.28 -14.97 3.62
N ASP A 48 1.72 -16.03 2.94
CA ASP A 48 2.71 -15.91 1.87
C ASP A 48 2.17 -15.06 0.71
N LEU A 49 0.93 -15.33 0.27
CA LEU A 49 0.27 -14.56 -0.77
C LEU A 49 0.09 -13.09 -0.35
N HIS A 50 -0.33 -12.85 0.91
CA HIS A 50 -0.54 -11.50 1.43
C HIS A 50 0.75 -10.70 1.43
N LEU A 51 1.87 -11.31 1.84
CA LEU A 51 3.20 -10.71 1.78
C LEU A 51 3.64 -10.44 0.34
N GLU A 52 3.44 -11.39 -0.57
CA GLU A 52 3.77 -11.22 -1.98
C GLU A 52 3.03 -10.03 -2.60
N ILE A 53 1.71 -9.91 -2.37
CA ILE A 53 0.91 -8.79 -2.86
C ILE A 53 1.42 -7.47 -2.27
N GLY A 54 1.76 -7.45 -0.98
CA GLY A 54 2.34 -6.28 -0.31
C GLY A 54 3.67 -5.84 -0.94
N ILE A 55 4.58 -6.77 -1.17
CA ILE A 55 5.89 -6.51 -1.81
C ILE A 55 5.70 -6.00 -3.23
N ASN A 56 4.79 -6.63 -4.00
CA ASN A 56 4.50 -6.23 -5.37
C ASN A 56 3.89 -4.81 -5.42
N ALA A 57 2.95 -4.49 -4.54
CA ALA A 57 2.35 -3.17 -4.46
C ALA A 57 3.40 -2.08 -4.16
N MET A 58 4.29 -2.32 -3.18
CA MET A 58 5.35 -1.36 -2.83
C MET A 58 6.38 -1.19 -3.94
N THR A 59 6.73 -2.28 -4.62
CA THR A 59 7.62 -2.28 -5.78
C THR A 59 7.05 -1.43 -6.92
N GLU A 60 5.78 -1.61 -7.24
CA GLU A 60 5.09 -0.85 -8.30
C GLU A 60 4.94 0.63 -7.95
N ILE A 61 4.63 0.98 -6.69
CA ILE A 61 4.63 2.37 -6.23
C ILE A 61 6.02 3.00 -6.41
N GLY A 62 7.08 2.28 -6.06
CA GLY A 62 8.47 2.73 -6.24
C GLY A 62 8.84 2.95 -7.71
N LYS A 63 8.37 2.09 -8.63
CA LYS A 63 8.56 2.27 -10.09
C LYS A 63 7.80 3.49 -10.62
N LYS A 64 6.51 3.63 -10.29
CA LYS A 64 5.68 4.77 -10.71
C LYS A 64 6.22 6.11 -10.21
N ARG A 65 6.70 6.17 -8.97
CA ARG A 65 7.33 7.37 -8.41
C ARG A 65 8.55 7.80 -9.23
N ARG A 66 9.44 6.88 -9.56
CA ARG A 66 10.63 7.15 -10.38
C ARG A 66 10.24 7.65 -11.77
N ALA A 67 9.32 6.98 -12.45
CA ALA A 67 8.84 7.40 -13.76
C ALA A 67 8.23 8.82 -13.74
N ASN A 68 7.41 9.12 -12.73
CA ASN A 68 6.81 10.43 -12.56
C ASN A 68 7.86 11.52 -12.31
N GLN A 69 8.90 11.24 -11.52
CA GLN A 69 10.01 12.17 -11.30
C GLN A 69 10.76 12.46 -12.61
N THR A 70 11.09 11.43 -13.40
CA THR A 70 11.73 11.61 -14.71
C THR A 70 10.87 12.48 -15.64
N LEU A 71 9.56 12.22 -15.72
CA LEU A 71 8.64 13.02 -16.53
C LEU A 71 8.57 14.48 -16.08
N GLN A 72 8.62 14.75 -14.77
CA GLN A 72 8.65 16.13 -14.26
C GLN A 72 9.93 16.87 -14.66
N VAL A 73 11.09 16.20 -14.64
CA VAL A 73 12.36 16.79 -15.09
C VAL A 73 12.29 17.12 -16.58
N LEU A 74 11.83 16.18 -17.41
CA LEU A 74 11.70 16.40 -18.86
C LEU A 74 10.76 17.57 -19.19
N LYS A 75 9.62 17.67 -18.49
CA LYS A 75 8.69 18.80 -18.65
C LYS A 75 9.35 20.13 -18.31
N ARG A 76 10.09 20.21 -17.20
CA ARG A 76 10.82 21.43 -16.80
C ARG A 76 11.86 21.84 -17.84
N LEU A 77 12.65 20.89 -18.35
CA LEU A 77 13.65 21.15 -19.38
C LEU A 77 13.01 21.67 -20.68
N ASN A 78 11.88 21.10 -21.10
CA ASN A 78 11.18 21.56 -22.29
C ASN A 78 10.64 23.00 -22.13
N THR A 79 10.06 23.33 -20.96
CA THR A 79 9.62 24.70 -20.67
C THR A 79 10.79 25.69 -20.67
N SER A 80 11.92 25.32 -20.08
CA SER A 80 13.13 26.16 -20.09
C SER A 80 13.69 26.37 -21.49
N LEU A 81 13.68 25.35 -22.35
CA LEU A 81 14.11 25.48 -23.75
C LEU A 81 13.21 26.43 -24.54
N HIS A 82 11.89 26.37 -24.34
CA HIS A 82 10.95 27.30 -24.99
C HIS A 82 11.16 28.76 -24.56
N LEU A 83 11.50 29.00 -23.28
CA LEU A 83 11.83 30.34 -22.78
C LEU A 83 13.14 30.91 -23.33
N LEU A 84 14.10 30.05 -23.71
CA LEU A 84 15.39 30.46 -24.28
C LEU A 84 15.32 30.79 -25.78
N LEU A 85 14.31 30.25 -26.48
CA LEU A 85 14.11 30.42 -27.92
C LEU A 85 13.06 31.49 -28.27
N ALA A 86 12.41 32.09 -27.27
CA ALA A 86 11.46 33.20 -27.39
C ALA A 86 12.11 34.54 -27.04
#